data_AF-A0A0B1SJW4-F1
#
_entry.id   AF-A0A0B1SJW4-F1
#
_cell.length_a   1.000
_cell.length_b   1.000
_cell.length_c   1.000
_cell.angle_alpha   90.00
_cell.angle_beta   90.00
_cell.angle_gamma   90.00
#
_symmetry.space_group_name_H-M   'P 1'
#
loop_
_entity.id
_entity.type
_entity.pdbx_description
1 polymer ?
#
loop_
_entity_poly.entity_id
_entity_poly.type
_entity_poly.pdbx_seq_one_letter_code
_entity_poly.pdbx_strand_id
1 'polypeptide(L)'
;LRKLVCYRDDLARLTGYNSYAHRAQDNALLGTYENAHDFLWGVIQACRPAAERELAILMDVQAQCNSSIHGVIGEWDVHYLTEIYKERAYGTTHQRNVHKFLTLGNILTGFANLVNKLYGVRIEEQPIEKGEMWTGHIIKLGIFDSTDSFLGTVYLDIDRRKMKAVGDCHFTVRCSKELQDGSWQTPIVVLSLSLCEGNDTYWKDLPIDLHRAENTFHELGHAMHSMLGRTKYQHVAGTRCPQDFSEIPSILMEYFFNDLTVMQSILRSPSGECIALEDAACMIASRFAFSSLEIMQQASYALFDLELHGPDAAPLLRENRITTTDLFHTIVTKVR
;
A
#
# COMPACT_ATOMS: atom_id res chain seq x y z
N LEU A 1 -15.85 -20.30 5.73
CA LEU A 1 -15.79 -19.14 6.66
C LEU A 1 -16.35 -19.44 8.05
N ARG A 2 -17.64 -19.80 8.21
CA ARG A 2 -18.24 -20.10 9.55
C ARG A 2 -17.36 -20.95 10.48
N LYS A 3 -16.90 -22.12 10.00
CA LYS A 3 -16.02 -23.01 10.79
C LYS A 3 -14.72 -22.33 11.23
N LEU A 4 -14.11 -21.52 10.36
CA LEU A 4 -12.88 -20.78 10.68
C LEU A 4 -13.10 -19.81 11.84
N VAL A 5 -14.19 -19.04 11.79
CA VAL A 5 -14.54 -18.07 12.84
C VAL A 5 -14.78 -18.79 14.17
N CYS A 6 -15.56 -19.88 14.17
CA CYS A 6 -15.79 -20.66 15.38
C CYS A 6 -14.51 -21.25 15.96
N TYR A 7 -13.61 -21.80 15.13
CA TYR A 7 -12.33 -22.34 15.61
C TYR A 7 -11.36 -21.26 16.10
N ARG A 8 -11.39 -20.06 15.50
CA ARG A 8 -10.64 -18.90 16.00
C ARG A 8 -11.13 -18.44 17.36
N ASP A 9 -12.45 -18.44 17.58
CA ASP A 9 -13.03 -18.19 18.91
C ASP A 9 -12.63 -19.29 19.90
N ASP A 10 -12.73 -20.57 19.55
CA ASP A 10 -12.28 -21.68 20.41
C ASP A 10 -10.81 -21.51 20.81
N LEU A 11 -9.93 -21.20 19.86
CA LEU A 11 -8.51 -20.92 20.11
C LEU A 11 -8.32 -19.75 21.09
N ALA A 12 -9.05 -18.66 20.91
CA ALA A 12 -8.96 -17.50 21.79
C ALA A 12 -9.39 -17.85 23.22
N ARG A 13 -10.53 -18.52 23.39
CA ARG A 13 -11.04 -18.95 24.70
C ARG A 13 -10.07 -19.90 25.41
N LEU A 14 -9.52 -20.88 24.67
CA LEU A 14 -8.54 -21.83 25.20
C LEU A 14 -7.22 -21.16 25.63
N THR A 15 -6.88 -20.02 25.04
CA THR A 15 -5.67 -19.25 25.35
C THR A 15 -5.91 -18.09 26.31
N GLY A 16 -7.11 -18.00 26.91
CA GLY A 16 -7.43 -17.03 27.96
C GLY A 16 -7.97 -15.69 27.47
N TYR A 17 -8.32 -15.56 26.18
CA TYR A 17 -8.87 -14.33 25.61
C TYR A 17 -10.40 -14.39 25.46
N ASN A 18 -11.04 -13.22 25.50
CA ASN A 18 -12.50 -13.09 25.33
C ASN A 18 -12.97 -13.32 23.89
N SER A 19 -12.14 -13.04 22.89
CA SER A 19 -12.44 -13.34 21.49
C SER A 19 -11.15 -13.38 20.69
N TYR A 20 -11.24 -13.82 19.42
CA TYR A 20 -10.07 -13.81 18.55
C TYR A 20 -9.56 -12.39 18.26
N ALA A 21 -10.46 -11.41 18.15
CA ALA A 21 -10.08 -10.00 18.02
C ALA A 21 -9.27 -9.50 19.22
N HIS A 22 -9.67 -9.82 20.46
CA HIS A 22 -8.89 -9.49 21.66
C HIS A 22 -7.48 -10.09 21.60
N ARG A 23 -7.36 -11.35 21.21
CA ARG A 23 -6.06 -12.02 21.04
C ARG A 23 -5.20 -11.37 19.94
N ALA A 24 -5.82 -10.96 18.84
CA ALA A 24 -5.11 -10.34 17.72
C ALA A 24 -4.59 -8.93 18.06
N GLN A 25 -5.36 -8.16 18.85
CA GLN A 25 -5.02 -6.79 19.22
C GLN A 25 -3.96 -6.67 20.33
N ASP A 26 -3.69 -7.75 21.08
CA ASP A 26 -2.73 -7.74 22.21
C ASP A 26 -1.32 -7.26 21.85
N ASN A 27 -0.88 -7.49 20.60
CA ASN A 27 0.42 -7.03 20.08
C ASN A 27 0.29 -5.93 19.01
N ALA A 28 -0.90 -5.36 18.86
CA ALA A 28 -1.19 -4.25 17.94
C ALA A 28 -1.02 -2.91 18.68
N LEU A 29 -0.87 -1.81 17.94
CA LEU A 29 -0.76 -0.45 18.49
C LEU A 29 -2.00 -0.05 19.29
N LEU A 30 -3.20 -0.46 18.84
CA LEU A 30 -4.45 -0.13 19.52
C LEU A 30 -4.70 -1.01 20.76
N GLY A 31 -3.99 -2.14 20.90
CA GLY A 31 -3.91 -2.96 22.11
C GLY A 31 -5.16 -3.75 22.48
N THR A 32 -6.37 -3.31 22.11
CA THR A 32 -7.64 -3.95 22.49
C THR A 32 -8.66 -3.94 21.36
N TYR A 33 -9.64 -4.85 21.43
CA TYR A 33 -10.77 -4.89 20.50
C TYR A 33 -11.60 -3.60 20.59
N GLU A 34 -11.84 -3.10 21.81
CA GLU A 34 -12.62 -1.89 22.07
C GLU A 34 -11.98 -0.65 21.44
N ASN A 35 -10.66 -0.46 21.64
CA ASN A 35 -9.96 0.66 21.04
C ASN A 35 -9.98 0.60 19.50
N ALA A 36 -9.81 -0.60 18.93
CA ALA A 36 -9.89 -0.79 17.48
C ALA A 36 -11.31 -0.49 16.94
N HIS A 37 -12.33 -0.92 17.66
CA HIS A 37 -13.72 -0.66 17.32
C HIS A 37 -14.03 0.84 17.37
N ASP A 38 -13.67 1.51 18.47
CA ASP A 38 -13.90 2.95 18.67
C ASP A 38 -13.12 3.79 17.66
N PHE A 39 -11.90 3.40 17.32
CA PHE A 39 -11.11 4.03 16.26
C PHE A 39 -11.84 3.93 14.90
N LEU A 40 -12.26 2.74 14.50
CA LEU A 40 -12.95 2.54 13.21
C LEU A 40 -14.27 3.30 13.16
N TRP A 41 -15.05 3.29 14.24
CA TRP A 41 -16.29 4.06 14.30
C TRP A 41 -16.01 5.57 14.26
N GLY A 42 -14.97 6.03 14.95
CA GLY A 42 -14.52 7.42 14.89
C GLY A 42 -14.15 7.86 13.47
N VAL A 43 -13.41 7.03 12.72
CA VAL A 43 -13.08 7.26 11.32
C VAL A 43 -14.35 7.36 10.47
N ILE A 44 -15.29 6.40 10.62
CA ILE A 44 -16.56 6.39 9.90
C ILE A 44 -17.36 7.68 10.16
N GLN A 45 -17.49 8.09 11.42
CA GLN A 45 -18.25 9.29 11.79
C GLN A 45 -17.60 10.57 11.26
N ALA A 46 -16.27 10.67 11.33
CA ALA A 46 -15.53 11.83 10.82
C ALA A 46 -15.60 11.94 9.29
N CYS A 47 -15.58 10.81 8.59
CA CYS A 47 -15.53 10.76 7.12
C CYS A 47 -16.91 10.90 6.46
N ARG A 48 -17.99 10.49 7.14
CA ARG A 48 -19.36 10.47 6.62
C ARG A 48 -19.80 11.75 5.91
N PRO A 49 -19.62 12.97 6.46
CA PRO A 49 -20.09 14.18 5.77
C PRO A 49 -19.39 14.42 4.43
N ALA A 50 -18.12 14.02 4.30
CA ALA A 50 -17.37 14.14 3.06
C ALA A 50 -17.79 13.07 2.04
N ALA A 51 -17.97 11.83 2.49
CA ALA A 51 -18.47 10.73 1.69
C ALA A 51 -19.88 11.00 1.12
N GLU A 52 -20.77 11.63 1.89
CA GLU A 52 -22.11 12.02 1.41
C GLU A 52 -22.05 13.06 0.28
N ARG A 53 -21.14 14.03 0.37
CA ARG A 53 -20.93 15.02 -0.70
C ARG A 53 -20.36 14.37 -1.95
N GLU A 54 -19.38 13.49 -1.78
CA GLU A 54 -18.78 12.70 -2.86
C GLU A 54 -19.82 11.82 -3.56
N LEU A 55 -20.69 11.16 -2.80
CA LEU A 55 -21.79 10.35 -3.36
C LEU A 55 -22.77 11.21 -4.16
N ALA A 56 -23.12 12.40 -3.67
CA ALA A 56 -24.00 13.32 -4.39
C ALA A 56 -23.38 13.77 -5.74
N ILE A 57 -22.07 13.96 -5.80
CA ILE A 57 -21.35 14.23 -7.06
C ILE A 57 -21.48 13.04 -8.01
N LEU A 58 -21.29 11.80 -7.54
CA LEU A 58 -21.45 10.62 -8.38
C LEU A 58 -22.89 10.45 -8.88
N MET A 59 -23.89 10.86 -8.08
CA MET A 59 -25.31 10.81 -8.51
C MET A 59 -25.57 11.79 -9.66
N ASP A 60 -24.95 12.97 -9.63
CA ASP A 60 -25.01 13.93 -10.74
C ASP A 60 -24.31 13.37 -11.99
N VAL A 61 -23.13 12.75 -11.83
CA VAL A 61 -22.42 12.09 -12.94
C VAL A 61 -23.28 10.98 -13.56
N GLN A 62 -23.96 10.17 -12.75
CA GLN A 62 -24.88 9.12 -13.21
C GLN A 62 -26.05 9.71 -14.02
N ALA A 63 -26.68 10.77 -13.51
CA ALA A 63 -27.78 11.44 -14.19
C ALA A 63 -27.36 12.02 -15.55
N GLN A 64 -26.14 12.52 -15.66
CA GLN A 64 -25.56 13.00 -16.92
C GLN A 64 -25.25 11.87 -17.91
N CYS A 65 -24.90 10.67 -17.44
CA CYS A 65 -24.64 9.52 -18.31
C CYS A 65 -25.93 8.94 -18.90
N ASN A 66 -27.00 8.86 -18.10
CA ASN A 66 -28.29 8.36 -18.56
C ASN A 66 -29.42 8.95 -17.72
N SER A 67 -30.17 9.88 -18.30
CA SER A 67 -31.30 10.55 -17.65
C SER A 67 -32.46 9.62 -17.29
N SER A 68 -32.48 8.38 -17.81
CA SER A 68 -33.49 7.36 -17.48
C SER A 68 -33.12 6.50 -16.27
N ILE A 69 -31.86 6.58 -15.80
CA ILE A 69 -31.44 5.91 -14.56
C ILE A 69 -31.84 6.83 -13.40
N HIS A 70 -32.93 6.46 -12.74
CA HIS A 70 -33.35 7.03 -11.47
C HIS A 70 -33.11 5.99 -10.39
N GLY A 71 -32.21 6.24 -9.44
CA GLY A 71 -31.93 5.23 -8.42
C GLY A 71 -30.80 5.57 -7.47
N VAL A 72 -30.61 4.65 -6.53
CA VAL A 72 -29.49 4.65 -5.58
C VAL A 72 -28.27 4.08 -6.31
N ILE A 73 -27.12 4.72 -6.14
CA ILE A 73 -25.83 4.21 -6.64
C ILE A 73 -25.55 2.85 -6.01
N GLY A 74 -25.37 1.83 -6.84
CA GLY A 74 -24.92 0.51 -6.41
C GLY A 74 -23.42 0.48 -6.14
N GLU A 75 -22.95 -0.51 -5.39
CA GLU A 75 -21.50 -0.67 -5.13
C GLU A 75 -20.71 -0.91 -6.42
N TRP A 76 -21.34 -1.55 -7.41
CA TRP A 76 -20.75 -1.77 -8.75
C TRP A 76 -20.64 -0.49 -9.59
N ASP A 77 -21.37 0.57 -9.25
CA ASP A 77 -21.36 1.83 -10.01
C ASP A 77 -20.23 2.77 -9.57
N VAL A 78 -19.77 2.68 -8.32
CA VAL A 78 -18.86 3.67 -7.71
C VAL A 78 -17.57 3.83 -8.51
N HIS A 79 -16.86 2.74 -8.81
CA HIS A 79 -15.61 2.80 -9.58
C HIS A 79 -15.85 3.32 -11.00
N TYR A 80 -16.90 2.86 -11.67
CA TYR A 80 -17.22 3.28 -13.03
C TYR A 80 -17.53 4.78 -13.11
N LEU A 81 -18.38 5.28 -12.23
CA LEU A 81 -18.76 6.70 -12.18
C LEU A 81 -17.58 7.58 -11.75
N THR A 82 -16.73 7.08 -10.85
CA THR A 82 -15.49 7.77 -10.45
C THR A 82 -14.55 7.97 -11.63
N GLU A 83 -14.34 6.94 -12.45
CA GLU A 83 -13.48 7.07 -13.64
C GLU A 83 -14.07 8.02 -14.69
N ILE A 84 -15.40 8.00 -14.88
CA ILE A 84 -16.07 8.99 -15.73
C ILE A 84 -15.87 10.41 -15.21
N TYR A 85 -16.05 10.62 -13.90
CA TYR A 85 -15.79 11.93 -13.29
C TYR A 85 -14.35 12.36 -13.55
N LYS A 86 -13.37 11.49 -13.29
CA LYS A 86 -11.96 11.80 -13.46
C LYS A 86 -11.64 12.14 -14.91
N GLU A 87 -12.19 11.41 -15.87
CA GLU A 87 -12.01 11.69 -17.29
C GLU A 87 -12.55 13.08 -17.67
N ARG A 88 -13.73 13.46 -17.16
CA ARG A 88 -14.36 14.77 -17.42
C ARG A 88 -13.66 15.92 -16.72
N ALA A 89 -13.28 15.75 -15.45
CA ALA A 89 -12.74 16.79 -14.60
C ALA A 89 -11.24 17.05 -14.86
N TYR A 90 -10.48 16.00 -15.18
CA TYR A 90 -9.02 16.06 -15.30
C TYR A 90 -8.51 15.82 -16.72
N GLY A 91 -9.34 15.30 -17.63
CA GLY A 91 -9.02 15.13 -19.06
C GLY A 91 -8.00 14.01 -19.38
N THR A 92 -8.19 13.33 -20.51
CA THR A 92 -7.25 12.30 -21.00
C THR A 92 -5.93 12.85 -21.57
N THR A 93 -5.87 14.16 -21.86
CA THR A 93 -4.69 14.81 -22.46
C THR A 93 -3.55 14.96 -21.45
N HIS A 94 -3.87 15.23 -20.17
CA HIS A 94 -2.87 15.32 -19.10
C HIS A 94 -2.18 13.96 -18.88
N GLN A 95 -2.94 12.86 -18.88
CA GLN A 95 -2.37 11.51 -18.79
C GLN A 95 -1.39 11.22 -19.95
N ARG A 96 -1.73 11.63 -21.18
CA ARG A 96 -0.87 11.40 -22.37
C ARG A 96 0.45 12.17 -22.34
N ASN A 97 0.46 13.41 -21.87
CA ASN A 97 1.68 14.22 -21.81
C ASN A 97 2.62 13.83 -20.68
N VAL A 98 2.12 13.13 -19.65
CA VAL A 98 2.90 12.76 -18.47
C VAL A 98 3.66 11.44 -18.65
N HIS A 99 3.22 10.54 -19.53
CA HIS A 99 3.87 9.23 -19.72
C HIS A 99 5.38 9.31 -20.03
N LYS A 100 5.85 10.40 -20.67
CA LYS A 100 7.28 10.60 -20.94
C LYS A 100 8.14 10.79 -19.67
N PHE A 101 7.51 11.16 -18.55
CA PHE A 101 8.16 11.38 -17.26
C PHE A 101 8.05 10.17 -16.32
N LEU A 102 7.06 9.30 -16.54
CA LEU A 102 6.80 8.14 -15.70
C LEU A 102 7.59 6.91 -16.18
N THR A 103 8.88 6.92 -15.91
CA THR A 103 9.76 5.75 -16.12
C THR A 103 10.26 5.21 -14.80
N LEU A 104 10.55 3.91 -14.74
CA LEU A 104 11.13 3.29 -13.55
C LEU A 104 12.47 3.93 -13.16
N GLY A 105 13.28 4.35 -14.13
CA GLY A 105 14.54 5.07 -13.88
C GLY A 105 14.33 6.38 -13.13
N ASN A 106 13.33 7.18 -13.54
CA ASN A 106 12.97 8.41 -12.85
C ASN A 106 12.45 8.15 -11.45
N ILE A 107 11.61 7.12 -11.27
CA ILE A 107 11.07 6.74 -9.96
C ILE A 107 12.19 6.34 -8.99
N LEU A 108 13.12 5.46 -9.40
CA LEU A 108 14.22 5.04 -8.53
C LEU A 108 15.20 6.19 -8.24
N THR A 109 15.50 7.03 -9.23
CA THR A 109 16.37 8.21 -9.05
C THR A 109 15.73 9.21 -8.09
N GLY A 110 14.44 9.47 -8.27
CA GLY A 110 13.66 10.35 -7.41
C GLY A 110 13.58 9.84 -5.98
N PHE A 111 13.32 8.54 -5.79
CA PHE A 111 13.36 7.90 -4.48
C PHE A 111 14.74 7.99 -3.83
N ALA A 112 15.81 7.69 -4.57
CA ALA A 112 17.19 7.81 -4.09
C ALA A 112 17.51 9.24 -3.61
N ASN A 113 17.10 10.26 -4.37
CA ASN A 113 17.26 11.66 -3.99
C ASN A 113 16.46 12.02 -2.74
N LEU A 114 15.24 11.48 -2.59
CA LEU A 114 14.40 11.70 -1.42
C LEU A 114 15.03 11.11 -0.16
N VAL A 115 15.41 9.83 -0.18
CA VAL A 115 16.01 9.17 1.00
C VAL A 115 17.40 9.70 1.33
N ASN A 116 18.13 10.23 0.36
CA ASN A 116 19.37 10.95 0.63
C ASN A 116 19.12 12.20 1.47
N LYS A 117 18.09 12.98 1.12
CA LYS A 117 17.73 14.19 1.87
C LYS A 117 17.15 13.87 3.25
N LEU A 118 16.32 12.83 3.36
CA LEU A 118 15.66 12.46 4.61
C LEU A 118 16.60 11.77 5.59
N TYR A 119 17.44 10.85 5.09
CA TYR A 119 18.17 9.89 5.91
C TYR A 119 19.69 9.89 5.67
N GLY A 120 20.19 10.69 4.72
CA GLY A 120 21.60 10.64 4.32
C GLY A 120 21.97 9.35 3.58
N VAL A 121 20.99 8.59 3.08
CA VAL A 121 21.20 7.31 2.42
C VAL A 121 21.53 7.50 0.95
N ARG A 122 22.52 6.76 0.46
CA ARG A 122 22.87 6.68 -0.97
C ARG A 122 22.47 5.32 -1.52
N ILE A 123 21.82 5.31 -2.67
CA ILE A 123 21.40 4.10 -3.39
C ILE A 123 22.18 4.03 -4.70
N GLU A 124 22.82 2.89 -4.96
CA GLU A 124 23.57 2.67 -6.19
C GLU A 124 23.25 1.35 -6.85
N GLU A 125 23.12 1.37 -8.19
CA GLU A 125 23.05 0.15 -8.99
C GLU A 125 24.40 -0.59 -8.90
N GLN A 126 24.34 -1.88 -8.58
CA GLN A 126 25.50 -2.75 -8.42
C GLN A 126 25.44 -3.89 -9.45
N PRO A 127 26.59 -4.38 -9.94
CA PRO A 127 26.60 -5.51 -10.86
C PRO A 127 26.10 -6.78 -10.18
N ILE A 128 25.33 -7.57 -10.93
CA ILE A 128 24.91 -8.91 -10.53
C ILE A 128 26.01 -9.90 -10.92
N GLU A 129 26.46 -10.70 -9.96
CA GLU A 129 27.47 -11.72 -10.17
C GLU A 129 26.90 -12.97 -10.84
N LYS A 130 27.76 -13.74 -11.52
CA LYS A 130 27.35 -14.96 -12.22
C LYS A 130 26.81 -16.00 -11.22
N GLY A 131 25.54 -16.36 -11.37
CA GLY A 131 24.87 -17.34 -10.52
C GLY A 131 24.24 -16.75 -9.26
N GLU A 132 24.30 -15.42 -9.09
CA GLU A 132 23.70 -14.73 -7.94
C GLU A 132 22.16 -14.73 -8.03
N MET A 133 21.62 -14.51 -9.23
CA MET A 133 20.18 -14.33 -9.47
C MET A 133 19.58 -15.42 -10.36
N TRP A 134 18.27 -15.64 -10.21
CA TRP A 134 17.48 -16.41 -11.16
C TRP A 134 17.32 -15.64 -12.50
N THR A 135 16.80 -16.31 -13.52
CA THR A 135 16.58 -15.72 -14.83
C THR A 135 15.49 -14.65 -14.80
N GLY A 136 15.81 -13.44 -15.29
CA GLY A 136 14.86 -12.34 -15.50
C GLY A 136 15.53 -10.97 -15.50
N HIS A 137 14.71 -9.92 -15.54
CA HIS A 137 15.11 -8.54 -15.29
C HIS A 137 15.13 -8.27 -13.80
N ILE A 138 16.32 -8.39 -13.21
CA ILE A 138 16.58 -8.06 -11.81
C ILE A 138 17.57 -6.90 -11.76
N ILE A 139 17.27 -5.92 -10.91
CA ILE A 139 18.15 -4.79 -10.61
C ILE A 139 18.68 -4.99 -9.20
N LYS A 140 20.00 -4.92 -9.02
CA LYS A 140 20.64 -5.00 -7.70
C LYS A 140 21.03 -3.59 -7.26
N LEU A 141 20.54 -3.18 -6.10
CA LEU A 141 20.85 -1.90 -5.49
C LEU A 141 21.65 -2.12 -4.20
N GLY A 142 22.81 -1.46 -4.10
CA GLY A 142 23.56 -1.30 -2.87
C GLY A 142 23.10 -0.05 -2.13
N ILE A 143 22.91 -0.18 -0.82
CA ILE A 143 22.47 0.89 0.06
C ILE A 143 23.62 1.28 0.96
N PHE A 144 23.92 2.58 1.04
CA PHE A 144 25.05 3.12 1.79
C PHE A 144 24.60 4.28 2.67
N ASP A 145 25.25 4.48 3.82
CA ASP A 145 25.02 5.68 4.64
C ASP A 145 25.88 6.86 4.18
N SER A 146 25.76 7.98 4.90
CA SER A 146 26.48 9.23 4.63
C SER A 146 28.01 9.13 4.84
N THR A 147 28.50 8.03 5.40
CA THR A 147 29.93 7.74 5.61
C THR A 147 30.47 6.72 4.61
N ASP A 148 29.69 6.40 3.56
CA ASP A 148 29.94 5.33 2.59
C ASP A 148 29.98 3.92 3.20
N SER A 149 29.41 3.72 4.38
CA SER A 149 29.26 2.39 4.98
C SER A 149 28.14 1.62 4.30
N PHE A 150 28.39 0.36 3.96
CA PHE A 150 27.41 -0.50 3.32
C PHE A 150 26.31 -0.92 4.32
N LEU A 151 25.07 -0.54 4.02
CA LEU A 151 23.89 -0.83 4.83
C LEU A 151 23.20 -2.13 4.42
N GLY A 152 23.20 -2.50 3.14
CA GLY A 152 22.53 -3.71 2.68
C GLY A 152 22.23 -3.73 1.19
N THR A 153 21.54 -4.79 0.75
CA THR A 153 21.18 -5.01 -0.65
C THR A 153 19.67 -5.07 -0.84
N VAL A 154 19.19 -4.38 -1.87
CA VAL A 154 17.81 -4.49 -2.37
C VAL A 154 17.86 -5.06 -3.78
N TYR A 155 17.14 -6.14 -4.03
CA TYR A 155 16.91 -6.65 -5.39
C TYR A 155 15.52 -6.23 -5.86
N LEU A 156 15.40 -5.69 -7.05
CA LEU A 156 14.12 -5.40 -7.69
C LEU A 156 13.93 -6.40 -8.81
N ASP A 157 12.97 -7.30 -8.65
CA ASP A 157 12.53 -8.22 -9.68
C ASP A 157 11.31 -7.61 -10.37
N ILE A 158 11.47 -7.10 -11.59
CA ILE A 158 10.45 -6.28 -12.27
C ILE A 158 9.60 -7.05 -13.29
N ASP A 159 9.95 -8.32 -13.54
CA ASP A 159 9.27 -9.16 -14.54
C ASP A 159 7.94 -9.70 -14.04
N ARG A 160 6.96 -9.75 -14.94
CA ARG A 160 5.77 -10.59 -14.82
C ARG A 160 6.07 -11.99 -15.31
N ARG A 161 5.85 -12.99 -14.47
CA ARG A 161 6.02 -14.41 -14.81
C ARG A 161 4.89 -15.22 -14.20
N LYS A 162 4.42 -16.23 -14.94
CA LYS A 162 3.28 -17.08 -14.54
C LYS A 162 3.44 -17.75 -13.16
N MET A 163 4.67 -18.08 -12.78
CA MET A 163 4.99 -18.74 -11.51
C MET A 163 5.42 -17.76 -10.40
N LYS A 164 5.52 -16.45 -10.70
CA LYS A 164 5.83 -15.42 -9.70
C LYS A 164 4.58 -15.17 -8.86
N ALA A 165 4.77 -14.85 -7.59
CA ALA A 165 3.66 -14.49 -6.70
C ALA A 165 2.83 -13.36 -7.32
N VAL A 166 1.51 -13.42 -7.14
CA VAL A 166 0.59 -12.39 -7.61
C VAL A 166 0.64 -11.22 -6.65
N GLY A 167 0.87 -10.03 -7.18
CA GLY A 167 0.97 -8.79 -6.40
C GLY A 167 2.41 -8.33 -6.19
N ASP A 168 2.55 -7.02 -6.05
CA ASP A 168 3.82 -6.42 -5.68
C ASP A 168 4.05 -6.66 -4.18
N CYS A 169 5.29 -6.99 -3.81
CA CYS A 169 5.60 -7.32 -2.41
C CYS A 169 7.09 -7.25 -2.06
N HIS A 170 7.33 -7.02 -0.77
CA HIS A 170 8.64 -7.03 -0.13
C HIS A 170 8.92 -8.37 0.58
N PHE A 171 10.03 -9.02 0.23
CA PHE A 171 10.55 -10.21 0.88
C PHE A 171 11.88 -9.95 1.57
N THR A 172 12.02 -10.43 2.80
CA THR A 172 13.31 -10.43 3.51
C THR A 172 14.03 -11.75 3.31
N VAL A 173 15.17 -11.72 2.62
CA VAL A 173 16.08 -12.88 2.47
C VAL A 173 17.00 -12.99 3.66
N ARG A 174 17.54 -11.84 4.11
CA ARG A 174 18.44 -11.76 5.27
C ARG A 174 18.08 -10.54 6.10
N CYS A 175 17.93 -10.74 7.41
CA CYS A 175 17.67 -9.66 8.36
C CYS A 175 18.97 -8.99 8.81
N SER A 176 18.89 -7.75 9.28
CA SER A 176 19.96 -7.17 10.10
C SER A 176 20.05 -7.90 11.45
N LYS A 177 21.27 -8.08 11.96
CA LYS A 177 21.52 -8.50 13.34
C LYS A 177 22.94 -8.15 13.78
N GLU A 178 23.14 -8.05 15.08
CA GLU A 178 24.48 -8.05 15.68
C GLU A 178 25.07 -9.47 15.63
N LEU A 179 26.34 -9.59 15.25
CA LEU A 179 27.10 -10.84 15.24
C LEU A 179 27.86 -11.01 16.57
N GLN A 180 28.34 -12.23 16.83
CA GLN A 180 29.01 -12.55 18.09
C GLN A 180 30.30 -11.76 18.32
N ASP A 181 30.95 -11.32 17.24
CA ASP A 181 32.16 -10.50 17.27
C ASP A 181 31.88 -8.99 17.39
N GLY A 182 30.62 -8.59 17.54
CA GLY A 182 30.18 -7.19 17.62
C GLY A 182 30.02 -6.49 16.28
N SER A 183 30.31 -7.17 15.15
CA SER A 183 30.03 -6.65 13.81
C SER A 183 28.55 -6.80 13.45
N TRP A 184 28.12 -6.15 12.36
CA TRP A 184 26.73 -6.16 11.92
C TRP A 184 26.54 -6.98 10.64
N GLN A 185 25.56 -7.87 10.66
CA GLN A 185 25.04 -8.49 9.44
C GLN A 185 24.16 -7.48 8.71
N THR A 186 24.44 -7.22 7.43
CA THR A 186 23.62 -6.33 6.61
C THR A 186 22.41 -7.06 6.03
N PRO A 187 21.21 -6.45 5.98
CA PRO A 187 20.02 -7.04 5.39
C PRO A 187 20.14 -7.26 3.87
N ILE A 188 19.36 -8.23 3.38
CA ILE A 188 19.11 -8.48 1.96
C ILE A 188 17.60 -8.61 1.79
N VAL A 189 17.02 -7.79 0.92
CA VAL A 189 15.60 -7.81 0.61
C VAL A 189 15.36 -7.90 -0.90
N VAL A 190 14.19 -8.42 -1.27
CA VAL A 190 13.73 -8.54 -2.65
C VAL A 190 12.38 -7.85 -2.76
N LEU A 191 12.28 -6.87 -3.65
CA LEU A 191 11.04 -6.28 -4.10
C LEU A 191 10.60 -7.02 -5.35
N SER A 192 9.51 -7.75 -5.25
CA SER A 192 8.88 -8.45 -6.36
C SER A 192 7.85 -7.52 -6.97
N LEU A 193 8.15 -6.89 -8.10
CA LEU A 193 7.29 -5.95 -8.80
C LEU A 193 6.86 -6.50 -10.16
N SER A 194 5.60 -6.32 -10.54
CA SER A 194 5.04 -6.82 -11.79
C SER A 194 4.92 -5.70 -12.84
N LEU A 195 6.06 -5.18 -13.29
CA LEU A 195 6.12 -3.95 -14.11
C LEU A 195 6.19 -4.21 -15.62
N CYS A 196 6.87 -5.26 -16.07
CA CYS A 196 7.04 -5.56 -17.50
C CYS A 196 6.85 -7.04 -17.84
N GLU A 197 6.55 -7.33 -19.11
CA GLU A 197 6.47 -8.69 -19.64
C GLU A 197 7.69 -8.96 -20.53
N GLY A 198 8.84 -9.28 -19.90
CA GLY A 198 10.02 -9.83 -20.60
C GLY A 198 10.56 -8.97 -21.74
N ASN A 199 10.49 -7.65 -21.62
CA ASN A 199 10.84 -6.71 -22.68
C ASN A 199 12.34 -6.38 -22.69
N ASP A 200 12.99 -6.33 -23.86
CA ASP A 200 14.41 -5.94 -24.05
C ASP A 200 14.69 -4.45 -23.75
N THR A 201 13.70 -3.71 -23.24
CA THR A 201 13.85 -2.30 -22.92
C THR A 201 14.73 -2.13 -21.69
N TYR A 202 15.73 -1.27 -21.78
CA TYR A 202 16.56 -0.92 -20.64
C TYR A 202 15.67 -0.43 -19.49
N TRP A 203 15.86 -1.00 -18.29
CA TRP A 203 14.92 -0.82 -17.18
C TRP A 203 14.71 0.65 -16.78
N LYS A 204 15.71 1.53 -16.98
CA LYS A 204 15.58 2.96 -16.67
C LYS A 204 14.55 3.67 -17.55
N ASP A 205 14.36 3.18 -18.77
CA ASP A 205 13.42 3.72 -19.74
C ASP A 205 12.07 2.99 -19.71
N LEU A 206 11.90 1.99 -18.84
CA LEU A 206 10.66 1.24 -18.71
C LEU A 206 9.52 2.18 -18.30
N PRO A 207 8.50 2.40 -19.16
CA PRO A 207 7.36 3.23 -18.80
C PRO A 207 6.50 2.51 -17.77
N ILE A 208 6.03 3.24 -16.77
CA ILE A 208 5.10 2.74 -15.76
C ILE A 208 3.93 3.72 -15.61
N ASP A 209 2.77 3.22 -15.19
CA ASP A 209 1.64 4.07 -14.84
C ASP A 209 1.82 4.70 -13.45
N LEU A 210 1.02 5.73 -13.15
CA LEU A 210 1.12 6.47 -11.89
C LEU A 210 0.89 5.58 -10.67
N HIS A 211 -0.07 4.65 -10.74
CA HIS A 211 -0.38 3.76 -9.64
C HIS A 211 0.79 2.82 -9.34
N ARG A 212 1.43 2.26 -10.36
CA ARG A 212 2.66 1.46 -10.19
C ARG A 212 3.84 2.28 -9.69
N ALA A 213 3.94 3.55 -10.07
CA ALA A 213 4.99 4.44 -9.56
C ALA A 213 4.85 4.69 -8.05
N GLU A 214 3.63 5.00 -7.58
CA GLU A 214 3.29 5.12 -6.17
C GLU A 214 3.52 3.82 -5.41
N ASN A 215 3.07 2.68 -5.97
CA ASN A 215 3.29 1.38 -5.37
C ASN A 215 4.79 1.01 -5.29
N THR A 216 5.60 1.43 -6.27
CA THR A 216 7.06 1.25 -6.20
C THR A 216 7.65 2.05 -5.03
N PHE A 217 7.16 3.26 -4.76
CA PHE A 217 7.53 4.05 -3.59
C PHE A 217 7.13 3.35 -2.27
N HIS A 218 5.93 2.77 -2.22
CA HIS A 218 5.45 1.98 -1.09
C HIS A 218 6.42 0.83 -0.76
N GLU A 219 6.72 -0.01 -1.75
CA GLU A 219 7.61 -1.18 -1.59
C GLU A 219 9.05 -0.77 -1.23
N LEU A 220 9.54 0.32 -1.80
CA LEU A 220 10.84 0.90 -1.42
C LEU A 220 10.83 1.44 0.02
N GLY A 221 9.69 1.90 0.53
CA GLY A 221 9.51 2.26 1.94
C GLY A 221 9.73 1.07 2.87
N HIS A 222 9.17 -0.11 2.55
CA HIS A 222 9.47 -1.34 3.29
C HIS A 222 10.94 -1.75 3.19
N ALA A 223 11.55 -1.60 2.01
CA ALA A 223 12.97 -1.84 1.86
C ALA A 223 13.79 -0.92 2.79
N MET A 224 13.50 0.37 2.83
CA MET A 224 14.19 1.32 3.72
C MET A 224 13.96 1.03 5.19
N HIS A 225 12.76 0.62 5.59
CA HIS A 225 12.49 0.14 6.94
C HIS A 225 13.43 -1.03 7.30
N SER A 226 13.64 -1.96 6.38
CA SER A 226 14.57 -3.08 6.58
C SER A 226 16.05 -2.68 6.57
N MET A 227 16.46 -1.72 5.73
CA MET A 227 17.86 -1.26 5.63
C MET A 227 18.30 -0.44 6.84
N LEU A 228 17.42 0.44 7.32
CA LEU A 228 17.71 1.37 8.42
C LEU A 228 17.47 0.74 9.79
N GLY A 229 16.55 -0.21 9.89
CA GLY A 229 16.26 -0.94 11.11
C GLY A 229 17.40 -1.88 11.52
N ARG A 230 18.23 -1.44 12.48
CA ARG A 230 19.29 -2.26 13.10
C ARG A 230 18.85 -2.72 14.48
N THR A 231 18.65 -4.02 14.64
CA THR A 231 18.32 -4.62 15.93
C THR A 231 19.31 -5.71 16.28
N LYS A 232 19.58 -5.89 17.58
CA LYS A 232 20.47 -6.96 18.05
C LYS A 232 20.00 -8.34 17.60
N TYR A 233 18.69 -8.55 17.52
CA TYR A 233 18.10 -9.85 17.23
C TYR A 233 17.31 -9.84 15.92
N GLN A 234 17.62 -10.79 15.04
CA GLN A 234 16.96 -10.93 13.74
C GLN A 234 15.43 -11.12 13.82
N HIS A 235 14.88 -11.62 14.95
CA HIS A 235 13.44 -11.90 15.06
C HIS A 235 12.60 -10.62 15.19
N VAL A 236 13.21 -9.49 15.54
CA VAL A 236 12.58 -8.15 15.60
C VAL A 236 13.21 -7.17 14.62
N ALA A 237 13.90 -7.67 13.58
CA ALA A 237 14.56 -6.83 12.59
C ALA A 237 13.65 -6.48 11.41
N GLY A 238 13.84 -5.28 10.85
CA GLY A 238 13.09 -4.79 9.69
C GLY A 238 11.59 -4.73 9.96
N THR A 239 10.79 -5.21 9.02
CA THR A 239 9.33 -5.17 9.08
C THR A 239 8.69 -6.16 10.08
N ARG A 240 9.49 -6.87 10.90
CA ARG A 240 9.00 -7.77 11.96
C ARG A 240 8.59 -7.00 13.22
N CYS A 241 7.58 -6.16 13.05
CA CYS A 241 6.95 -5.30 14.05
C CYS A 241 5.43 -5.56 14.06
N PRO A 242 4.65 -4.91 14.94
CA PRO A 242 3.19 -4.99 14.88
C PRO A 242 2.67 -4.73 13.46
N GLN A 243 1.72 -5.54 13.00
CA GLN A 243 1.25 -5.50 11.62
C GLN A 243 0.57 -4.17 11.28
N ASP A 244 -0.07 -3.52 12.26
CA ASP A 244 -0.67 -2.20 12.13
C ASP A 244 0.36 -1.05 12.19
N PHE A 245 1.63 -1.36 12.47
CA PHE A 245 2.76 -0.42 12.36
C PHE A 245 3.59 -0.64 11.08
N SER A 246 3.67 -1.87 10.56
CA SER A 246 4.58 -2.22 9.47
C SER A 246 4.37 -1.43 8.18
N GLU A 247 3.15 -0.93 7.97
CA GLU A 247 2.74 -0.11 6.84
C GLU A 247 3.08 1.38 6.99
N ILE A 248 3.36 1.87 8.20
CA ILE A 248 3.60 3.31 8.40
C ILE A 248 4.78 3.81 7.54
N PRO A 249 5.93 3.11 7.46
CA PRO A 249 7.04 3.56 6.62
C PRO A 249 6.75 3.54 5.12
N SER A 250 5.96 2.57 4.63
CA SER A 250 5.59 2.48 3.22
C SER A 250 4.57 3.55 2.83
N ILE A 251 3.52 3.74 3.64
CA ILE A 251 2.52 4.82 3.46
C ILE A 251 3.17 6.21 3.56
N LEU A 252 4.17 6.39 4.41
CA LEU A 252 4.93 7.65 4.44
C LEU A 252 5.61 7.95 3.10
N MET A 253 6.11 6.93 2.40
CA MET A 253 6.72 7.13 1.08
C MET A 253 5.67 7.46 0.01
N GLU A 254 4.46 6.90 0.09
CA GLU A 254 3.34 7.31 -0.78
C GLU A 254 2.96 8.78 -0.54
N TYR A 255 2.94 9.21 0.74
CA TYR A 255 2.67 10.61 1.08
C TYR A 255 3.69 11.54 0.44
N PHE A 256 4.98 11.21 0.51
CA PHE A 256 6.02 11.99 -0.18
C PHE A 256 5.87 11.94 -1.69
N PHE A 257 5.56 10.78 -2.28
CA PHE A 257 5.36 10.65 -3.73
C PHE A 257 4.26 11.59 -4.25
N ASN A 258 3.20 11.75 -3.44
CA ASN A 258 2.06 12.60 -3.74
C ASN A 258 2.21 14.06 -3.26
N ASP A 259 3.39 14.48 -2.79
CA ASP A 259 3.69 15.90 -2.58
C ASP A 259 4.06 16.57 -3.90
N LEU A 260 3.55 17.78 -4.14
CA LEU A 260 3.72 18.50 -5.40
C LEU A 260 5.21 18.77 -5.72
N THR A 261 5.99 19.17 -4.71
CA THR A 261 7.40 19.51 -4.90
C THR A 261 8.26 18.26 -5.10
N VAL A 262 7.92 17.18 -4.40
CA VAL A 262 8.59 15.89 -4.55
C VAL A 262 8.26 15.29 -5.91
N MET A 263 6.99 15.26 -6.32
CA MET A 263 6.57 14.75 -7.63
C MET A 263 7.27 15.49 -8.78
N GLN A 264 7.35 16.82 -8.75
CA GLN A 264 8.10 17.59 -9.75
C GLN A 264 9.60 17.30 -9.75
N SER A 265 10.17 16.93 -8.59
CA SER A 265 11.57 16.55 -8.50
C SER A 265 11.86 15.18 -9.11
N ILE A 266 10.89 14.26 -9.05
CA ILE A 266 10.96 12.89 -9.57
C ILE A 266 10.69 12.86 -11.08
N LEU A 267 9.62 13.52 -11.52
CA LEU A 267 9.11 13.43 -12.89
C LEU A 267 9.83 14.42 -13.81
N ARG A 268 10.99 13.98 -14.33
CA ARG A 268 11.86 14.76 -15.22
C ARG A 268 12.09 14.08 -16.57
N SER A 269 12.16 14.85 -17.64
CA SER A 269 12.49 14.32 -18.96
C SER A 269 13.98 13.95 -19.02
N PRO A 270 14.41 13.20 -20.05
CA PRO A 270 15.84 12.99 -20.31
C PRO A 270 16.63 14.30 -20.50
N SER A 271 15.97 15.39 -20.91
CA SER A 271 16.59 16.72 -21.02
C SER A 271 16.62 17.51 -19.69
N GLY A 272 16.06 16.95 -18.62
CA GLY A 272 16.02 17.56 -17.27
C GLY A 272 14.80 18.45 -16.99
N GLU A 273 13.93 18.65 -17.98
CA GLU A 273 12.66 19.38 -17.86
C GLU A 273 11.75 18.66 -16.85
N CYS A 274 11.22 19.35 -15.85
CA CYS A 274 10.24 18.76 -14.93
C CYS A 274 8.83 18.82 -15.51
N ILE A 275 7.96 17.93 -15.05
CA ILE A 275 6.51 18.03 -15.28
C ILE A 275 5.98 19.43 -14.91
N ALA A 276 5.01 19.93 -15.70
CA ALA A 276 4.34 21.18 -15.39
C ALA A 276 3.64 21.13 -14.03
N LEU A 277 3.58 22.26 -13.33
CA LEU A 277 2.98 22.34 -12.00
C LEU A 277 1.50 21.93 -12.04
N GLU A 278 0.80 22.39 -13.07
CA GLU A 278 -0.61 22.14 -13.31
C GLU A 278 -0.86 20.65 -13.57
N ASP A 279 0.02 20.00 -14.34
CA ASP A 279 -0.08 18.55 -14.63
C ASP A 279 0.12 17.72 -13.35
N ALA A 280 1.15 18.04 -12.54
CA ALA A 280 1.40 17.35 -11.28
C ALA A 280 0.25 17.56 -10.27
N ALA A 281 -0.24 18.79 -10.13
CA ALA A 281 -1.39 19.09 -9.27
C ALA A 281 -2.65 18.35 -9.74
N CYS A 282 -2.88 18.27 -11.04
CA CYS A 282 -3.99 17.53 -11.65
C CYS A 282 -3.91 16.03 -11.33
N MET A 283 -2.71 15.43 -11.41
CA MET A 283 -2.50 14.01 -11.06
C MET A 283 -2.80 13.73 -9.59
N ILE A 284 -2.29 14.57 -8.69
CA ILE A 284 -2.53 14.44 -7.24
C ILE A 284 -4.02 14.59 -6.95
N ALA A 285 -4.68 15.61 -7.51
CA ALA A 285 -6.11 15.81 -7.33
C ALA A 285 -6.94 14.61 -7.84
N SER A 286 -6.58 14.07 -9.01
CA SER A 286 -7.23 12.88 -9.58
C SER A 286 -7.03 11.64 -8.73
N ARG A 287 -5.86 11.45 -8.13
CA ARG A 287 -5.54 10.33 -7.23
C ARG A 287 -6.40 10.32 -5.96
N PHE A 288 -6.64 11.48 -5.37
CA PHE A 288 -7.40 11.61 -4.11
C PHE A 288 -8.89 11.93 -4.30
N ALA A 289 -9.36 12.03 -5.55
CA ALA A 289 -10.78 12.19 -5.84
C ALA A 289 -11.57 10.98 -5.30
N PHE A 290 -12.63 11.27 -4.54
CA PHE A 290 -13.50 10.27 -3.89
C PHE A 290 -12.82 9.42 -2.80
N SER A 291 -11.75 9.94 -2.19
CA SER A 291 -11.03 9.25 -1.10
C SER A 291 -11.89 9.03 0.14
N SER A 292 -12.91 9.86 0.40
CA SER A 292 -13.78 9.67 1.56
C SER A 292 -14.67 8.43 1.40
N LEU A 293 -15.18 8.17 0.19
CA LEU A 293 -15.91 6.94 -0.14
C LEU A 293 -15.02 5.70 0.01
N GLU A 294 -13.76 5.77 -0.43
CA GLU A 294 -12.79 4.68 -0.28
C GLU A 294 -12.48 4.40 1.20
N ILE A 295 -12.20 5.43 2.00
CA ILE A 295 -11.96 5.32 3.44
C ILE A 295 -13.17 4.69 4.15
N MET A 296 -14.39 5.14 3.83
CA MET A 296 -15.62 4.57 4.40
C MET A 296 -15.79 3.10 4.05
N GLN A 297 -15.46 2.71 2.82
CA GLN A 297 -15.51 1.32 2.39
C GLN A 297 -14.48 0.46 3.12
N GLN A 298 -13.22 0.91 3.21
CA GLN A 298 -12.16 0.19 3.92
C GLN A 298 -12.46 0.09 5.42
N ALA A 299 -12.97 1.16 6.04
CA ALA A 299 -13.38 1.13 7.45
C ALA A 299 -14.55 0.16 7.68
N SER A 300 -15.48 0.04 6.72
CA SER A 300 -16.55 -0.97 6.78
C SER A 300 -16.01 -2.40 6.72
N TYR A 301 -15.02 -2.66 5.86
CA TYR A 301 -14.37 -3.98 5.76
C TYR A 301 -13.57 -4.32 7.01
N ALA A 302 -12.80 -3.36 7.54
CA ALA A 302 -12.06 -3.52 8.78
C ALA A 302 -12.99 -3.75 9.98
N LEU A 303 -14.10 -3.01 10.06
CA LEU A 303 -15.10 -3.20 11.11
C LEU A 303 -15.79 -4.56 10.98
N PHE A 304 -16.09 -5.00 9.75
CA PHE A 304 -16.61 -6.34 9.54
C PHE A 304 -15.63 -7.44 9.97
N ASP A 305 -14.34 -7.33 9.65
CA ASP A 305 -13.34 -8.29 10.13
C ASP A 305 -13.24 -8.30 11.66
N LEU A 306 -13.21 -7.11 12.28
CA LEU A 306 -13.13 -6.96 13.72
C LEU A 306 -14.34 -7.58 14.43
N GLU A 307 -15.56 -7.27 13.98
CA GLU A 307 -16.81 -7.79 14.52
C GLU A 307 -16.98 -9.29 14.27
N LEU A 308 -16.58 -9.77 13.09
CA LEU A 308 -16.63 -11.20 12.75
C LEU A 308 -15.75 -12.03 13.70
N HIS A 309 -14.67 -11.45 14.22
CA HIS A 309 -13.77 -12.05 15.21
C HIS A 309 -14.00 -11.53 16.64
N GLY A 310 -15.05 -10.73 16.84
CA GLY A 310 -15.49 -10.17 18.10
C GLY A 310 -16.14 -11.21 19.02
N PRO A 311 -16.52 -10.81 20.25
CA PRO A 311 -17.08 -11.72 21.25
C PRO A 311 -18.44 -12.32 20.85
N ASP A 312 -19.23 -11.62 20.02
CA ASP A 312 -20.62 -11.97 19.75
C ASP A 312 -20.84 -12.83 18.49
N ALA A 313 -19.96 -12.72 17.49
CA ALA A 313 -20.19 -13.34 16.19
C ALA A 313 -20.17 -14.88 16.25
N ALA A 314 -19.18 -15.48 16.92
CA ALA A 314 -19.02 -16.93 16.95
C ALA A 314 -20.20 -17.67 17.64
N PRO A 315 -20.71 -17.23 18.82
CA PRO A 315 -21.93 -17.79 19.41
C PRO A 315 -23.12 -17.78 18.44
N LEU A 316 -23.40 -16.64 17.81
CA LEU A 316 -24.54 -16.48 16.89
C LEU A 316 -24.39 -17.35 15.63
N LEU A 317 -23.16 -17.50 15.12
CA LEU A 317 -22.84 -18.35 13.99
C LEU A 317 -22.97 -19.86 14.31
N ARG A 318 -22.59 -20.30 15.53
CA ARG A 318 -22.77 -21.69 15.99
C ARG A 318 -24.25 -22.07 16.06
N GLU A 319 -25.08 -21.15 16.54
CA GLU A 319 -26.53 -21.32 16.68
C GLU A 319 -27.31 -21.12 15.35
N ASN A 320 -26.61 -20.80 14.25
CA ASN A 320 -27.21 -20.43 12.95
C ASN A 320 -28.21 -19.26 13.05
N ARG A 321 -28.03 -18.35 14.00
CA ARG A 321 -28.89 -17.17 14.19
C ARG A 321 -28.59 -16.04 13.22
N ILE A 322 -27.34 -15.98 12.75
CA ILE A 322 -26.89 -15.08 11.69
C ILE A 322 -25.99 -15.84 10.72
N THR A 323 -25.86 -15.32 9.50
CA THR A 323 -24.79 -15.65 8.58
C THR A 323 -23.72 -14.55 8.58
N THR A 324 -22.56 -14.83 7.99
CA THR A 324 -21.53 -13.80 7.79
C THR A 324 -22.00 -12.69 6.86
N THR A 325 -22.91 -13.01 5.94
CA THR A 325 -23.55 -12.06 5.04
C THR A 325 -24.51 -11.13 5.80
N ASP A 326 -25.31 -11.67 6.73
CA ASP A 326 -26.21 -10.86 7.56
C ASP A 326 -25.42 -9.87 8.44
N LEU A 327 -24.30 -10.31 9.01
CA LEU A 327 -23.41 -9.44 9.79
C LEU A 327 -22.82 -8.32 8.92
N PHE A 328 -22.31 -8.66 7.73
CA PHE A 328 -21.76 -7.67 6.80
C PHE A 328 -22.82 -6.63 6.41
N HIS A 329 -24.03 -7.06 6.03
CA HIS A 329 -25.11 -6.14 5.70
C HIS A 329 -25.51 -5.26 6.87
N THR A 330 -25.58 -5.82 8.09
CA THR A 330 -25.88 -5.05 9.30
C THR A 330 -24.87 -3.92 9.52
N ILE A 331 -23.59 -4.18 9.29
CA ILE A 331 -22.52 -3.18 9.42
C ILE A 331 -22.64 -2.14 8.31
N VAL A 332 -22.70 -2.57 7.05
CA VAL A 332 -22.78 -1.65 5.90
C VAL A 332 -24.01 -0.74 6.00
N THR A 333 -25.16 -1.25 6.46
CA THR A 333 -26.37 -0.43 6.67
C THR A 333 -26.21 0.60 7.78
N LYS A 334 -25.40 0.35 8.82
CA LYS A 334 -25.10 1.33 9.88
C LYS A 334 -24.06 2.37 9.44
N VAL A 335 -23.15 1.97 8.55
CA VAL A 335 -22.07 2.83 8.04
C VAL A 335 -22.57 3.78 6.95
N ARG A 336 -23.48 3.32 6.08
CA ARG A 336 -24.20 4.18 5.13
C ARG A 336 -25.09 5.20 5.85
#